data_AF-A0A6F8Y375-F1
#
_entry.id   AF-A0A6F8Y375-F1
#
_cell.length_a   1.000
_cell.length_b   1.000
_cell.length_c   1.000
_cell.angle_alpha   90.00
_cell.angle_beta   90.00
_cell.angle_gamma   90.00
#
_symmetry.space_group_name_H-M   'P 1'
#
loop_
_entity.id
_entity.type
_entity.pdbx_description
1 polymer ?
#
loop_
_entity_poly.entity_id
_entity_poly.type
_entity_poly.pdbx_seq_one_letter_code
_entity_poly.pdbx_strand_id
1 'polypeptide(L)'
;MRGRTALLAGGVVLVVASGAAAAVGFGGADASTPPRGALPPATAKVARGTLIQTETVDGTLGYGDPVAIKAKGTGGTLTWLPAEGATLTRGKPVYEVDDDPVVLLFGSTPLYRPLTTDVTGADVAEFEKNLAALGYDGFTVDDEYTSATSDAVERWQEDLGREETGTVAPGEVVVAPGEIRVAELKLAQGDAASGPVLTYTGTTRIVTVALEVDKQQLVKKGLAATVELPGVCGPPALSPRSVPSRSPRRTRPPSR
;
A
#
# COMPACT_ATOMS: atom_id res chain seq x y z
N MET A 1 -23.83 -31.22 -21.71
CA MET A 1 -25.12 -30.51 -21.62
C MET A 1 -24.84 -29.03 -21.42
N ARG A 2 -25.56 -28.17 -22.13
CA ARG A 2 -25.37 -26.70 -22.20
C ARG A 2 -26.19 -25.99 -21.12
N GLY A 3 -25.67 -24.86 -20.61
CA GLY A 3 -26.42 -23.82 -19.89
C GLY A 3 -25.43 -22.88 -19.16
N ARG A 4 -25.00 -21.72 -19.71
CA ARG A 4 -25.69 -20.42 -19.90
C ARG A 4 -26.08 -19.79 -18.53
N THR A 5 -25.81 -18.52 -18.19
CA THR A 5 -25.27 -17.34 -18.88
C THR A 5 -25.09 -16.20 -17.86
N ALA A 6 -24.27 -15.22 -18.24
CA ALA A 6 -24.02 -13.91 -17.62
C ALA A 6 -25.27 -13.06 -17.32
N LEU A 7 -25.12 -12.15 -16.35
CA LEU A 7 -25.96 -10.96 -16.19
C LEU A 7 -25.07 -9.73 -16.01
N LEU A 8 -24.94 -8.95 -17.09
CA LEU A 8 -24.47 -7.56 -17.07
C LEU A 8 -25.70 -6.69 -17.32
N ALA A 9 -26.09 -5.88 -16.34
CA ALA A 9 -27.18 -4.93 -16.46
C ALA A 9 -26.62 -3.53 -16.77
N GLY A 10 -26.70 -3.13 -18.04
CA GLY A 10 -26.50 -1.74 -18.47
C GLY A 10 -27.83 -1.00 -18.47
N GLY A 11 -27.88 0.16 -17.82
CA GLY A 11 -29.06 1.05 -17.82
C GLY A 11 -28.73 2.39 -18.45
N VAL A 12 -29.36 2.70 -19.59
CA VAL A 12 -29.51 4.07 -20.09
C VAL A 12 -30.99 4.29 -20.36
N VAL A 13 -31.63 5.11 -19.50
CA VAL A 13 -33.02 5.54 -19.67
C VAL A 13 -33.01 6.87 -20.41
N LEU A 14 -33.64 6.90 -21.59
CA LEU A 14 -33.89 8.12 -22.35
C LEU A 14 -35.41 8.26 -22.51
N VAL A 15 -36.01 9.12 -21.71
CA VAL A 15 -37.44 9.45 -21.78
C VAL A 15 -37.65 10.44 -22.91
N VAL A 16 -38.37 10.03 -23.95
CA VAL A 16 -38.93 10.94 -24.96
C VAL A 16 -40.44 10.78 -24.91
N ALA A 17 -41.11 11.78 -24.35
CA ALA A 17 -42.57 11.90 -24.38
C ALA A 17 -42.97 12.57 -25.69
N SER A 18 -43.65 11.84 -26.58
CA SER A 18 -44.36 12.40 -27.74
C SER A 18 -45.86 12.21 -27.53
N GLY A 19 -46.56 13.33 -27.31
CA GLY A 19 -48.02 13.37 -27.31
C GLY A 19 -48.55 13.31 -28.74
N ALA A 20 -49.49 12.40 -29.00
CA ALA A 20 -50.34 12.41 -30.18
C ALA A 20 -51.79 12.23 -29.74
N ALA A 21 -52.59 13.29 -29.92
CA ALA A 21 -54.02 13.28 -29.69
C ALA A 21 -54.73 12.47 -30.78
N ALA A 22 -55.51 11.47 -30.39
CA ALA A 22 -56.39 10.73 -31.28
C ALA A 22 -57.76 11.41 -31.34
N ALA A 23 -58.21 11.82 -32.53
CA ALA A 23 -59.60 12.15 -32.80
C ALA A 23 -60.16 11.10 -33.78
N VAL A 24 -61.17 10.38 -33.30
CA VAL A 24 -61.88 9.30 -33.99
C VAL A 24 -63.03 9.93 -34.80
N GLY A 25 -63.18 9.56 -36.07
CA GLY A 25 -64.30 9.97 -36.92
C GLY A 25 -64.71 8.84 -37.87
N PHE A 26 -65.97 8.42 -37.76
CA PHE A 26 -66.61 7.26 -38.41
C PHE A 26 -66.82 7.42 -39.93
N GLY A 27 -66.72 6.30 -40.68
CA GLY A 27 -67.53 6.11 -41.89
C GLY A 27 -66.87 5.38 -43.08
N GLY A 28 -67.28 4.14 -43.33
CA GLY A 28 -67.63 3.66 -44.68
C GLY A 28 -66.55 2.97 -45.56
N ALA A 29 -66.94 1.78 -46.03
CA ALA A 29 -66.44 1.00 -47.16
C ALA A 29 -65.14 0.19 -46.99
N ASP A 30 -65.24 -1.10 -47.31
CA ASP A 30 -64.14 -2.08 -47.42
C ASP A 30 -62.99 -1.54 -48.30
N ALA A 31 -62.05 -0.87 -47.65
CA ALA A 31 -60.74 -0.59 -48.20
C ALA A 31 -59.81 -1.70 -47.72
N SER A 32 -59.35 -2.52 -48.67
CA SER A 32 -58.24 -3.46 -48.48
C SER A 32 -57.19 -2.83 -47.58
N THR A 33 -56.98 -3.39 -46.38
CA THR A 33 -55.94 -2.93 -45.46
C THR A 33 -54.61 -3.01 -46.22
N PRO A 34 -53.95 -1.88 -46.54
CA PRO A 34 -52.62 -1.94 -47.11
C PRO A 34 -51.76 -2.71 -46.11
N PRO A 35 -50.84 -3.59 -46.55
CA PRO A 35 -49.94 -4.26 -45.61
C PRO A 35 -49.33 -3.16 -44.76
N ARG A 36 -49.57 -3.23 -43.44
CA ARG A 36 -49.02 -2.28 -42.47
C ARG A 36 -47.53 -2.24 -42.75
N GLY A 37 -47.11 -1.17 -43.43
CA GLY A 37 -45.75 -1.04 -43.93
C GLY A 37 -44.82 -1.24 -42.75
N ALA A 38 -43.91 -2.19 -42.87
CA ALA A 38 -42.84 -2.34 -41.90
C ALA A 38 -42.21 -0.96 -41.73
N LEU A 39 -42.32 -0.39 -40.53
CA LEU A 39 -41.73 0.91 -40.24
C LEU A 39 -40.24 0.85 -40.63
N PRO A 40 -39.68 1.93 -41.22
CA PRO A 40 -38.27 1.95 -41.53
C PRO A 40 -37.46 1.63 -40.25
N PRO A 41 -36.38 0.84 -40.35
CA PRO A 41 -35.59 0.45 -39.19
C PRO A 41 -35.12 1.69 -38.43
N ALA A 42 -35.11 1.61 -37.10
CA ALA A 42 -34.64 2.70 -36.26
C ALA A 42 -33.20 3.08 -36.65
N THR A 43 -32.97 4.38 -36.89
CA THR A 43 -31.65 4.93 -37.20
C THR A 43 -31.13 5.77 -36.02
N ALA A 44 -29.81 5.82 -35.86
CA ALA A 44 -29.13 6.67 -34.90
C ALA A 44 -28.03 7.48 -35.61
N LYS A 45 -27.81 8.73 -35.19
CA LYS A 45 -26.73 9.55 -35.74
C LYS A 45 -25.37 8.96 -35.35
N VAL A 46 -24.48 8.79 -36.32
CA VAL A 46 -23.10 8.39 -36.06
C VAL A 46 -22.34 9.56 -35.43
N ALA A 47 -21.77 9.33 -34.24
CA ALA A 47 -20.92 10.29 -33.54
C ALA A 47 -19.57 9.64 -33.21
N ARG A 48 -18.50 10.44 -33.19
CA ARG A 48 -17.20 10.01 -32.65
C ARG A 48 -17.13 10.37 -31.17
N GLY A 49 -16.56 9.46 -30.38
CA GLY A 49 -16.29 9.67 -28.96
C GLY A 49 -15.16 8.75 -28.50
N THR A 50 -14.69 8.97 -27.28
CA THR A 50 -13.72 8.10 -26.63
C THR A 50 -14.46 6.92 -26.01
N LEU A 51 -14.03 5.71 -26.32
CA LEU A 51 -14.51 4.50 -25.65
C LEU A 51 -13.59 4.21 -24.47
N ILE A 52 -14.18 4.09 -23.28
CA ILE A 52 -13.47 3.65 -22.07
C ILE A 52 -13.87 2.20 -21.84
N GLN A 53 -12.87 1.33 -21.76
CA GLN A 53 -13.06 -0.05 -21.32
C GLN A 53 -12.69 -0.13 -19.84
N THR A 54 -13.61 -0.66 -19.03
CA THR A 54 -13.38 -0.93 -17.61
C THR A 54 -13.43 -2.43 -17.40
N GLU A 55 -12.50 -2.93 -16.60
CA GLU A 55 -12.47 -4.33 -16.20
C GLU A 55 -12.37 -4.42 -14.68
N THR A 56 -13.20 -5.27 -14.10
CA THR A 56 -13.17 -5.58 -12.67
C THR A 56 -12.34 -6.84 -12.47
N VAL A 57 -11.43 -6.76 -11.52
CA VAL A 57 -10.52 -7.84 -11.16
C VAL A 57 -10.47 -7.97 -9.65
N ASP A 58 -10.38 -9.20 -9.17
CA ASP A 58 -10.24 -9.46 -7.74
C ASP A 58 -8.82 -9.14 -7.28
N GLY A 59 -8.70 -8.66 -6.05
CA GLY A 59 -7.42 -8.35 -5.42
C GLY A 59 -7.44 -8.64 -3.93
N THR A 60 -6.25 -8.83 -3.37
CA THR A 60 -6.06 -9.01 -1.94
C THR A 60 -5.59 -7.71 -1.32
N LEU A 61 -6.25 -7.28 -0.25
CA LEU A 61 -5.79 -6.17 0.57
C LEU A 61 -4.81 -6.70 1.62
N GLY A 62 -3.59 -6.18 1.62
CA GLY A 62 -2.54 -6.55 2.57
C GLY A 62 -1.66 -5.35 2.91
N TYR A 63 -0.46 -5.65 3.41
CA TYR A 63 0.53 -4.67 3.86
C TYR A 63 1.88 -4.80 3.11
N GLY A 64 1.84 -5.43 1.94
CA GLY A 64 3.02 -5.85 1.19
C GLY A 64 3.48 -7.27 1.55
N ASP A 65 4.59 -7.68 0.94
CA ASP A 65 5.16 -9.02 1.15
C ASP A 65 5.88 -9.10 2.50
N PRO A 66 5.68 -10.17 3.30
CA PRO A 66 6.37 -10.35 4.56
C PRO A 66 7.89 -10.53 4.39
N VAL A 67 8.66 -9.86 5.25
CA VAL A 67 10.12 -9.98 5.34
C VAL A 67 10.49 -10.64 6.66
N ALA A 68 11.37 -11.65 6.63
CA ALA A 68 11.79 -12.37 7.82
C ALA A 68 12.87 -11.60 8.62
N ILE A 69 12.67 -11.50 9.93
CA ILE A 69 13.70 -11.09 10.89
C ILE A 69 14.29 -12.35 11.50
N LYS A 70 15.62 -12.47 11.43
CA LYS A 70 16.37 -13.61 11.93
C LYS A 70 17.15 -13.21 13.17
N ALA A 71 17.30 -14.15 14.10
CA ALA A 71 18.25 -14.03 15.19
C ALA A 71 19.67 -13.99 14.60
N LYS A 72 20.45 -12.96 14.98
CA LYS A 72 21.85 -12.77 14.55
C LYS A 72 22.86 -12.95 15.69
N GLY A 73 22.39 -13.04 16.93
CA GLY A 73 23.23 -13.19 18.12
C GLY A 73 23.84 -14.59 18.26
N THR A 74 24.58 -14.78 19.35
CA THR A 74 25.30 -16.03 19.69
C THR A 74 24.41 -17.16 20.22
N GLY A 75 23.08 -17.05 20.06
CA GLY A 75 22.08 -17.93 20.65
C GLY A 75 21.41 -17.27 21.86
N GLY A 76 20.84 -18.08 22.76
CA GLY A 76 20.07 -17.64 23.92
C GLY A 76 18.61 -18.09 23.85
N THR A 77 17.82 -17.73 24.86
CA THR A 77 16.40 -18.08 24.96
C THR A 77 15.54 -16.85 24.67
N LEU A 78 14.52 -17.00 23.82
CA LEU A 78 13.53 -15.95 23.59
C LEU A 78 12.71 -15.71 24.86
N THR A 79 12.91 -14.56 25.47
CA THR A 79 12.28 -14.18 26.74
C THR A 79 11.03 -13.34 26.53
N TRP A 80 10.93 -12.64 25.39
CA TRP A 80 9.74 -11.89 25.01
C TRP A 80 9.56 -11.78 23.48
N LEU A 81 8.31 -11.76 23.05
CA LEU A 81 7.89 -11.52 21.67
C LEU A 81 6.68 -10.58 21.62
N PRO A 82 6.58 -9.72 20.58
CA PRO A 82 5.41 -8.87 20.37
C PRO A 82 4.21 -9.70 19.88
N ALA A 83 3.00 -9.17 20.05
CA ALA A 83 1.80 -9.78 19.49
C ALA A 83 1.77 -9.68 17.94
N GLU A 84 1.20 -10.68 17.28
CA GLU A 84 0.93 -10.60 15.84
C GLU A 84 0.00 -9.42 15.52
N GLY A 85 0.34 -8.67 14.49
CA GLY A 85 -0.35 -7.45 14.10
C GLY A 85 0.00 -6.21 14.90
N ALA A 86 0.87 -6.32 15.92
CA ALA A 86 1.43 -5.16 16.59
C ALA A 86 2.28 -4.33 15.61
N THR A 87 2.29 -3.02 15.83
CA THR A 87 3.11 -2.09 15.07
C THR A 87 4.28 -1.62 15.95
N LEU A 88 5.49 -1.70 15.41
CA LEU A 88 6.73 -1.35 16.11
C LEU A 88 7.40 -0.16 15.43
N THR A 89 7.77 0.82 16.25
CA THR A 89 8.45 2.05 15.85
C THR A 89 9.93 2.01 16.22
N ARG A 90 10.71 2.98 15.73
CA ARG A 90 12.13 3.14 16.09
C ARG A 90 12.31 3.15 17.62
N GLY A 91 13.35 2.45 18.10
CA GLY A 91 13.70 2.35 19.51
C GLY A 91 12.89 1.33 20.30
N LYS A 92 11.89 0.67 19.70
CA LYS A 92 11.11 -0.38 20.37
C LYS A 92 11.75 -1.76 20.17
N PRO A 93 11.64 -2.66 21.16
CA PRO A 93 12.12 -4.02 21.02
C PRO A 93 11.30 -4.77 19.96
N VAL A 94 12.00 -5.54 19.14
CA VAL A 94 11.42 -6.47 18.16
C VAL A 94 11.21 -7.85 18.79
N TYR A 95 12.12 -8.26 19.66
CA TYR A 95 12.07 -9.44 20.53
C TYR A 95 13.14 -9.27 21.61
N GLU A 96 13.10 -10.09 22.66
CA GLU A 96 14.14 -10.16 23.70
C GLU A 96 14.77 -11.55 23.74
N VAL A 97 16.07 -11.59 23.98
CA VAL A 97 16.85 -12.83 24.17
C VAL A 97 17.51 -12.73 25.54
N ASP A 98 17.24 -13.67 26.44
CA ASP A 98 17.82 -13.66 27.80
C ASP A 98 17.63 -12.31 28.55
N ASP A 99 16.43 -11.73 28.45
CA ASP A 99 16.02 -10.41 28.95
C ASP A 99 16.72 -9.20 28.29
N ASP A 100 17.52 -9.43 27.24
CA ASP A 100 18.15 -8.38 26.44
C ASP A 100 17.31 -8.01 25.20
N PRO A 101 16.87 -6.73 25.06
CA PRO A 101 16.05 -6.31 23.92
C PRO A 101 16.87 -6.15 22.64
N VAL A 102 16.33 -6.72 21.55
CA VAL A 102 16.79 -6.47 20.18
C VAL A 102 15.96 -5.35 19.57
N VAL A 103 16.58 -4.19 19.37
CA VAL A 103 15.87 -2.92 19.12
C VAL A 103 15.69 -2.63 17.63
N LEU A 104 14.51 -2.11 17.26
CA LEU A 104 14.22 -1.65 15.90
C LEU A 104 14.86 -0.29 15.63
N LEU A 105 15.73 -0.23 14.62
CA LEU A 105 16.27 0.98 14.05
C LEU A 105 15.77 1.18 12.62
N PHE A 106 15.74 2.43 12.17
CA PHE A 106 15.32 2.76 10.81
C PHE A 106 16.51 3.08 9.93
N GLY A 107 16.58 2.48 8.75
CA GLY A 107 17.66 2.68 7.81
C GLY A 107 17.66 1.68 6.67
N SER A 108 18.66 1.79 5.82
CA SER A 108 18.91 0.81 4.76
C SER A 108 20.21 0.02 4.96
N THR A 109 21.07 0.48 5.85
CA THR A 109 22.39 -0.10 6.11
C THR A 109 22.33 -0.97 7.37
N PRO A 110 22.44 -2.30 7.29
CA PRO A 110 22.51 -3.13 8.49
C PRO A 110 23.87 -2.99 9.18
N LEU A 111 23.91 -3.15 10.50
CA LEU A 111 25.17 -3.42 11.20
C LEU A 111 25.67 -4.81 10.79
N TYR A 112 26.91 -4.88 10.32
CA TYR A 112 27.56 -6.12 9.85
C TYR A 112 28.82 -6.48 10.66
N ARG A 113 29.15 -5.65 11.66
CA ARG A 113 30.25 -5.82 12.62
C ARG A 113 29.88 -5.11 13.93
N PRO A 114 30.56 -5.43 15.04
CA PRO A 114 30.46 -4.64 16.26
C PRO A 114 30.88 -3.19 15.99
N LEU A 115 30.13 -2.25 16.55
CA LEU A 115 30.50 -0.83 16.59
C LEU A 115 31.22 -0.56 17.92
N THR A 116 32.43 -0.05 17.82
CA THR A 116 33.32 0.29 18.93
C THR A 116 34.09 1.54 18.56
N THR A 117 34.77 2.17 19.53
CA THR A 117 35.67 3.30 19.25
C THR A 117 36.67 2.98 18.13
N ASP A 118 37.00 4.01 17.34
CA ASP A 118 37.94 3.98 16.21
C ASP A 118 37.46 3.19 14.97
N VAL A 119 36.20 2.76 14.94
CA VAL A 119 35.58 2.14 13.74
C VAL A 119 34.95 3.20 12.86
N THR A 120 35.23 3.15 11.56
CA THR A 120 34.64 4.05 10.56
C THR A 120 33.81 3.29 9.53
N GLY A 121 32.61 3.78 9.19
CA GLY A 121 31.83 3.28 8.06
C GLY A 121 30.37 3.72 7.99
N ALA A 122 29.69 3.30 6.93
CA ALA A 122 28.27 3.65 6.69
C ALA A 122 27.32 3.07 7.75
N ASP A 123 27.69 1.96 8.39
CA ASP A 123 26.97 1.34 9.51
C ASP A 123 27.02 2.21 10.77
N VAL A 124 28.16 2.88 11.03
CA VAL A 124 28.31 3.89 12.08
C VAL A 124 27.36 5.05 11.82
N ALA A 125 27.44 5.63 10.62
CA ALA A 125 26.59 6.76 10.24
C ALA A 125 25.09 6.46 10.30
N GLU A 126 24.68 5.25 9.96
CA GLU A 126 23.28 4.83 10.09
C GLU A 126 22.88 4.70 11.56
N PHE A 127 23.73 4.09 12.39
CA PHE A 127 23.47 3.92 13.81
C PHE A 127 23.40 5.27 14.55
N GLU A 128 24.36 6.15 14.33
CA GLU A 128 24.42 7.50 14.93
C GLU A 128 23.20 8.35 14.57
N LYS A 129 22.72 8.28 13.32
CA LYS A 129 21.45 8.92 12.92
C LYS A 129 20.27 8.42 13.73
N ASN A 130 20.23 7.12 14.02
CA ASN A 130 19.16 6.55 14.82
C ASN A 130 19.28 6.96 16.28
N LEU A 131 20.48 6.91 16.85
CA LEU A 131 20.77 7.32 18.21
C LEU A 131 20.36 8.80 18.44
N ALA A 132 20.74 9.68 17.51
CA ALA A 132 20.32 11.08 17.51
C ALA A 132 18.80 11.24 17.42
N ALA A 133 18.15 10.46 16.56
CA ALA A 133 16.69 10.50 16.40
C ALA A 133 15.91 9.88 17.56
N LEU A 134 16.57 9.09 18.41
CA LEU A 134 16.04 8.60 19.68
C LEU A 134 16.18 9.64 20.81
N GLY A 135 16.93 10.72 20.57
CA GLY A 135 17.09 11.84 21.50
C GLY A 135 18.42 11.84 22.26
N TYR A 136 19.33 10.92 21.97
CA TYR A 136 20.67 10.94 22.52
C TYR A 136 21.53 11.95 21.77
N ASP A 137 22.29 12.75 22.50
CA ASP A 137 23.12 13.84 22.01
C ASP A 137 24.57 13.70 22.51
N GLY A 138 25.40 14.72 22.25
CA GLY A 138 26.79 14.75 22.71
C GLY A 138 27.83 14.22 21.72
N PHE A 139 27.41 13.74 20.55
CA PHE A 139 28.26 13.26 19.46
C PHE A 139 27.89 13.93 18.13
N THR A 140 28.73 13.76 17.12
CA THR A 140 28.45 14.22 15.75
C THR A 140 27.94 13.03 14.96
N VAL A 141 26.90 13.23 14.14
CA VAL A 141 26.44 12.20 13.22
C VAL A 141 27.32 12.23 11.99
N ASP A 142 28.30 11.33 11.93
CA ASP A 142 29.24 11.18 10.83
C ASP A 142 29.51 9.69 10.56
N ASP A 143 30.67 9.31 10.04
CA ASP A 143 31.02 7.91 9.78
C ASP A 143 32.03 7.34 10.76
N GLU A 144 32.44 8.06 11.82
CA GLU A 144 33.48 7.68 12.77
C GLU A 144 32.92 7.45 14.19
N TYR A 145 33.06 6.23 14.70
CA TYR A 145 32.59 5.91 16.04
C TYR A 145 33.61 6.39 17.06
N THR A 146 33.32 7.53 17.70
CA THR A 146 34.20 8.17 18.68
C THR A 146 33.85 7.78 20.12
N SER A 147 34.67 8.19 21.08
CA SER A 147 34.33 8.04 22.52
C SER A 147 33.03 8.76 22.88
N ALA A 148 32.73 9.90 22.24
CA ALA A 148 31.48 10.60 22.47
C ALA A 148 30.26 9.79 22.02
N THR A 149 30.39 9.04 20.91
CA THR A 149 29.36 8.08 20.47
C THR A 149 29.23 6.93 21.46
N SER A 150 30.35 6.42 21.98
CA SER A 150 30.38 5.40 23.05
C SER A 150 29.59 5.84 24.29
N ASP A 151 29.85 7.05 24.81
CA ASP A 151 29.15 7.61 25.98
C ASP A 151 27.64 7.77 25.74
N ALA A 152 27.22 8.01 24.49
CA ALA A 152 25.82 8.04 24.11
C ALA A 152 25.19 6.64 24.03
N VAL A 153 25.97 5.65 23.61
CA VAL A 153 25.56 4.24 23.59
C VAL A 153 25.41 3.68 24.99
N GLU A 154 26.30 4.02 25.92
CA GLU A 154 26.19 3.63 27.33
C GLU A 154 24.85 4.10 27.93
N ARG A 155 24.49 5.38 27.75
CA ARG A 155 23.18 5.89 28.18
C ARG A 155 22.01 5.18 27.50
N TRP A 156 22.14 4.88 26.22
CA TRP A 156 21.10 4.14 25.49
C TRP A 156 20.95 2.70 26.01
N GLN A 157 22.05 2.05 26.38
CA GLN A 157 22.06 0.74 27.00
C GLN A 157 21.46 0.78 28.42
N GLU A 158 21.78 1.80 29.21
CA GLU A 158 21.20 2.03 30.53
C GLU A 158 19.67 2.15 30.44
N ASP A 159 19.16 2.96 29.50
CA ASP A 159 17.71 3.15 29.27
C ASP A 159 17.00 1.85 28.83
N LEU A 160 17.73 0.93 28.21
CA LEU A 160 17.27 -0.40 27.84
C LEU A 160 17.41 -1.43 28.97
N GLY A 161 18.03 -1.08 30.09
CA GLY A 161 18.34 -1.98 31.20
C GLY A 161 19.48 -2.97 30.91
N ARG A 162 20.37 -2.64 29.98
CA ARG A 162 21.51 -3.48 29.56
C ARG A 162 22.80 -3.05 30.23
N GLU A 163 23.83 -3.88 30.11
CA GLU A 163 25.20 -3.50 30.48
C GLU A 163 25.70 -2.36 29.58
N GLU A 164 26.18 -1.29 30.21
CA GLU A 164 26.71 -0.07 29.58
C GLU A 164 28.11 -0.34 29.02
N THR A 165 28.19 -1.11 27.94
CA THR A 165 29.47 -1.47 27.31
C THR A 165 30.02 -0.37 26.39
N GLY A 166 29.16 0.55 25.93
CA GLY A 166 29.53 1.54 24.91
C GLY A 166 29.79 0.92 23.54
N THR A 167 29.47 -0.36 23.36
CA THR A 167 29.64 -1.10 22.10
C THR A 167 28.32 -1.66 21.62
N VAL A 168 28.14 -1.85 20.31
CA VAL A 168 26.89 -2.38 19.75
C VAL A 168 27.17 -3.53 18.82
N ALA A 169 26.71 -4.73 19.17
CA ALA A 169 26.81 -5.88 18.29
C ALA A 169 25.69 -5.91 17.22
N PRO A 170 25.93 -6.49 16.03
CA PRO A 170 24.90 -6.66 15.00
C PRO A 170 23.64 -7.42 15.45
N GLY A 171 23.74 -8.20 16.54
CA GLY A 171 22.63 -8.96 17.11
C GLY A 171 21.71 -8.16 18.02
N GLU A 172 22.11 -6.96 18.45
CA GLU A 172 21.34 -6.13 19.38
C GLU A 172 20.32 -5.24 18.68
N VAL A 173 20.41 -5.12 17.35
CA VAL A 173 19.54 -4.25 16.57
C VAL A 173 19.04 -4.92 15.30
N VAL A 174 17.83 -4.53 14.91
CA VAL A 174 17.23 -4.84 13.60
C VAL A 174 17.04 -3.54 12.85
N VAL A 175 17.58 -3.45 11.63
CA VAL A 175 17.40 -2.29 10.77
C VAL A 175 16.29 -2.59 9.76
N ALA A 176 15.29 -1.71 9.70
CA ALA A 176 14.21 -1.75 8.71
C ALA A 176 14.01 -0.38 8.05
N PRO A 177 13.37 -0.27 6.87
CA PRO A 177 13.18 1.03 6.20
C PRO A 177 12.31 2.03 6.97
N GLY A 178 11.58 1.61 8.00
CA GLY A 178 10.67 2.43 8.77
C GLY A 178 9.87 1.60 9.77
N GLU A 179 8.71 2.11 10.17
CA GLU A 179 7.77 1.41 11.05
C GLU A 179 7.33 0.08 10.44
N ILE A 180 7.30 -0.97 11.26
CA ILE A 180 6.97 -2.32 10.83
C ILE A 180 5.73 -2.84 11.54
N ARG A 181 4.96 -3.69 10.86
CA ARG A 181 3.87 -4.45 11.45
C ARG A 181 4.28 -5.91 11.56
N VAL A 182 4.13 -6.51 12.74
CA VAL A 182 4.36 -7.95 12.95
C VAL A 182 3.34 -8.73 12.14
N ALA A 183 3.80 -9.51 11.17
CA ALA A 183 2.94 -10.29 10.29
C ALA A 183 2.65 -11.68 10.85
N GLU A 184 3.69 -12.36 11.34
CA GLU A 184 3.60 -13.73 11.86
C GLU A 184 4.79 -14.00 12.78
N LEU A 185 4.57 -14.66 13.92
CA LEU A 185 5.63 -15.19 14.77
C LEU A 185 6.08 -16.56 14.27
N LYS A 186 7.39 -16.78 14.15
CA LYS A 186 7.98 -18.04 13.68
C LYS A 186 8.52 -18.90 14.82
N LEU A 187 8.79 -18.29 15.96
CA LEU A 187 9.19 -18.93 17.21
C LEU A 187 8.24 -18.51 18.34
N ALA A 188 8.25 -19.27 19.42
CA ALA A 188 7.54 -18.97 20.65
C ALA A 188 8.49 -18.50 21.76
N GLN A 189 7.94 -17.85 22.77
CA GLN A 189 8.67 -17.55 24.01
C GLN A 189 9.16 -18.85 24.65
N GLY A 190 10.41 -18.88 25.10
CA GLY A 190 11.09 -20.07 25.62
C GLY A 190 11.89 -20.86 24.57
N ASP A 191 11.68 -20.60 23.28
CA ASP A 191 12.47 -21.24 22.23
C ASP A 191 13.91 -20.69 22.20
N ALA A 192 14.82 -21.45 21.61
CA ALA A 192 16.16 -20.96 21.31
C ALA A 192 16.10 -19.87 20.22
N ALA A 193 16.77 -18.74 20.45
CA ALA A 193 16.84 -17.62 19.52
C ALA A 193 17.73 -17.96 18.30
N SER A 194 17.20 -18.76 17.38
CA SER A 194 17.92 -19.26 16.21
C SER A 194 17.04 -19.28 14.96
N GLY A 195 17.58 -18.82 13.84
CA GLY A 195 16.84 -18.77 12.58
C GLY A 195 15.80 -17.64 12.52
N PRO A 196 14.74 -17.79 11.71
CA PRO A 196 13.65 -16.79 11.62
C PRO A 196 12.86 -16.72 12.93
N VAL A 197 12.80 -15.53 13.54
CA VAL A 197 12.07 -15.27 14.80
C VAL A 197 10.64 -14.83 14.51
N LEU A 198 10.49 -13.87 13.59
CA LEU A 198 9.20 -13.36 13.13
C LEU A 198 9.30 -12.82 11.71
N THR A 199 8.15 -12.53 11.11
CA THR A 199 8.06 -11.79 9.84
C THR A 199 7.36 -10.46 10.06
N TYR A 200 7.72 -9.47 9.26
CA TYR A 200 7.09 -8.15 9.28
C TYR A 200 6.67 -7.69 7.90
N THR A 201 5.70 -6.79 7.86
CA THR A 201 5.29 -6.04 6.66
C THR A 201 5.44 -4.54 6.90
N GLY A 202 5.18 -3.73 5.87
CA GLY A 202 4.96 -2.30 6.08
C GLY A 202 3.67 -2.03 6.86
N THR A 203 3.38 -0.76 7.10
CA THR A 203 2.12 -0.29 7.72
C THR A 203 1.14 0.28 6.69
N THR A 204 1.60 0.58 5.48
CA THR A 204 0.77 1.04 4.37
C THR A 204 -0.03 -0.10 3.77
N ARG A 205 -1.34 0.11 3.61
CA ARG A 205 -2.22 -0.85 2.94
C ARG A 205 -1.94 -0.87 1.43
N ILE A 206 -1.76 -2.08 0.90
CA ILE A 206 -1.49 -2.33 -0.52
C ILE A 206 -2.54 -3.30 -1.04
N VAL A 207 -3.12 -3.02 -2.20
CA VAL A 207 -3.99 -3.95 -2.92
C VAL A 207 -3.14 -4.65 -3.97
N THR A 208 -3.03 -5.97 -3.88
CA THR A 208 -2.33 -6.81 -4.83
C THR A 208 -3.34 -7.51 -5.74
N VAL A 209 -3.20 -7.32 -7.04
CA VAL A 209 -4.07 -7.93 -8.05
C VAL A 209 -3.25 -8.92 -8.87
N ALA A 210 -3.67 -10.18 -8.89
CA ALA A 210 -3.11 -11.19 -9.77
C ALA A 210 -3.77 -11.06 -11.15
N LEU A 211 -3.16 -10.28 -12.04
CA LEU A 211 -3.72 -10.02 -13.37
C LEU A 211 -3.31 -11.09 -14.37
N GLU A 212 -4.28 -11.63 -15.11
CA GLU A 212 -4.03 -12.55 -16.21
C GLU A 212 -3.24 -11.88 -17.34
N VAL A 213 -2.41 -12.67 -18.03
CA VAL A 213 -1.42 -12.15 -19.01
C VAL A 213 -2.09 -11.43 -20.18
N ASP A 214 -3.25 -11.92 -20.63
CA ASP A 214 -4.06 -11.33 -21.69
C ASP A 214 -4.67 -9.96 -21.32
N LYS A 215 -4.72 -9.64 -20.03
CA LYS A 215 -5.22 -8.35 -19.51
C LYS A 215 -4.10 -7.36 -19.19
N GLN A 216 -2.82 -7.78 -19.21
CA GLN A 216 -1.68 -6.90 -18.91
C GLN A 216 -1.63 -5.65 -19.79
N GLN A 217 -2.04 -5.79 -21.06
CA GLN A 217 -2.12 -4.68 -22.02
C GLN A 217 -3.10 -3.57 -21.62
N LEU A 218 -4.02 -3.85 -20.69
CA LEU A 218 -4.99 -2.89 -20.17
C LEU A 218 -4.43 -2.02 -19.04
N VAL A 219 -3.26 -2.38 -18.47
CA VAL A 219 -2.68 -1.68 -17.31
C VAL A 219 -1.43 -0.89 -17.71
N LYS A 220 -1.34 0.33 -17.17
CA LYS A 220 -0.17 1.21 -17.33
C LYS A 220 0.10 1.92 -16.01
N LYS A 221 1.36 2.30 -15.77
CA LYS A 221 1.72 3.09 -14.59
C LYS A 221 0.94 4.40 -14.56
N GLY A 222 0.35 4.72 -13.42
CA GLY A 222 -0.48 5.92 -13.24
C GLY A 222 -1.93 5.77 -13.71
N LEU A 223 -2.35 4.57 -14.14
CA LEU A 223 -3.75 4.28 -14.40
C LEU A 223 -4.54 4.39 -13.09
N ALA A 224 -5.62 5.18 -13.11
CA ALA A 224 -6.52 5.27 -11.97
C ALA A 224 -7.30 3.96 -11.83
N ALA A 225 -7.40 3.47 -10.59
CA ALA A 225 -8.20 2.32 -10.22
C ALA A 225 -9.20 2.70 -9.14
N THR A 226 -10.36 2.05 -9.14
CA THR A 226 -11.35 2.15 -8.06
C THR A 226 -11.28 0.86 -7.25
N VAL A 227 -11.22 0.97 -5.93
CA VAL A 227 -11.19 -0.18 -5.02
C VAL A 227 -12.54 -0.30 -4.34
N GLU A 228 -13.19 -1.45 -4.50
CA GLU A 228 -14.42 -1.80 -3.79
C GLU A 228 -14.08 -2.85 -2.71
N LEU A 229 -14.41 -2.54 -1.46
CA LEU A 229 -14.19 -3.46 -0.34
C LEU A 229 -15.52 -4.11 0.06
N PRO A 230 -15.60 -5.45 0.18
CA PRO A 230 -16.80 -6.10 0.67
C PRO A 230 -17.04 -5.70 2.14
N GLY A 231 -18.22 -5.14 2.44
CA GLY A 231 -18.66 -4.83 3.80
C GLY A 231 -18.92 -3.36 4.14
N VAL A 232 -18.68 -2.41 3.23
CA VAL A 232 -19.20 -1.05 3.39
C VAL A 232 -20.62 -0.95 2.83
N CYS A 233 -21.62 -1.05 3.71
CA CYS A 233 -23.00 -0.68 3.36
C CYS A 233 -23.11 0.85 3.30
N GLY A 234 -22.85 1.42 2.13
CA GLY A 234 -23.03 2.85 1.84
C GLY A 234 -22.49 3.17 0.44
N PRO A 235 -23.06 4.16 -0.27
CA PRO A 235 -22.55 4.53 -1.59
C PRO A 235 -21.07 4.94 -1.49
N PRO A 236 -20.25 4.66 -2.51
CA PRO A 236 -18.83 4.98 -2.48
C PRO A 236 -18.62 6.47 -2.20
N ALA A 237 -18.08 6.79 -1.04
CA ALA A 237 -17.68 8.14 -0.69
C ALA A 237 -16.36 8.47 -1.40
N LEU A 238 -16.46 8.97 -2.63
CA LEU A 238 -15.35 9.68 -3.25
C LEU A 238 -15.40 11.14 -2.77
N SER A 239 -14.33 11.60 -2.15
CA SER A 239 -14.01 13.02 -2.07
C SER A 239 -13.13 13.37 -3.26
N PRO A 240 -13.67 13.94 -4.36
CA PRO A 240 -12.81 14.43 -5.42
C PRO A 240 -12.09 15.69 -4.92
N ARG A 241 -10.77 15.61 -4.70
CA ARG A 241 -9.94 16.81 -4.80
C ARG A 241 -9.98 17.26 -6.25
N SER A 242 -10.86 18.21 -6.52
CA SER A 242 -10.94 18.96 -7.77
C SER A 242 -9.60 19.66 -8.04
N VAL A 243 -8.86 19.20 -9.04
CA VAL A 243 -7.78 19.98 -9.66
C VAL A 243 -8.44 20.88 -10.71
N PRO A 244 -8.21 22.21 -10.68
CA PRO A 244 -8.87 23.12 -11.62
C PRO A 244 -8.35 22.91 -13.05
N SER A 245 -9.30 22.76 -13.98
CA SER A 245 -9.05 22.75 -15.42
C SER A 245 -8.51 24.11 -15.86
N ARG A 246 -7.28 24.16 -16.39
CA ARG A 246 -6.76 25.33 -17.11
C ARG A 246 -7.50 25.45 -18.44
N SER A 247 -8.31 26.49 -18.57
CA SER A 247 -8.95 26.86 -19.83
C SER A 247 -7.91 27.19 -20.92
N PRO A 248 -8.14 26.82 -22.20
CA PRO A 248 -7.25 27.18 -23.28
C PRO A 248 -7.34 28.69 -23.59
N ARG A 249 -6.17 29.32 -23.66
CA ARG A 249 -5.97 30.73 -24.00
C ARG A 249 -6.48 31.00 -25.42
N ARG A 250 -7.52 31.84 -25.57
CA ARG A 250 -7.97 32.34 -26.88
C ARG A 250 -6.85 33.14 -27.54
N THR A 251 -6.44 32.72 -28.73
CA THR A 251 -5.60 33.48 -29.65
C THR A 251 -6.40 34.66 -30.21
N ARG A 252 -5.80 35.85 -30.19
CA ARG A 252 -6.33 37.08 -30.79
C ARG A 252 -5.82 37.17 -32.24
N PRO A 253 -6.64 37.55 -33.24
CA PRO A 253 -6.17 37.68 -34.61
C PRO A 253 -5.36 38.98 -34.81
N PRO A 254 -4.54 39.08 -35.88
CA PRO A 254 -3.65 40.21 -36.10
C PRO A 254 -4.42 41.45 -36.56
N SER A 255 -4.02 42.61 -36.06
CA SER A 255 -4.44 43.93 -36.53
C SER A 255 -3.78 44.24 -37.89
N ARG A 256 -4.55 44.84 -38.79
CA ARG A 256 -4.09 45.49 -40.02
C ARG A 256 -3.18 46.68 -39.72
#